data_AF-F9EP73-F1
#
_entry.id   AF-F9EP73-F1
#
_cell.length_a   1.000
_cell.length_b   1.000
_cell.length_c   1.000
_cell.angle_alpha   90.00
_cell.angle_beta   90.00
_cell.angle_gamma   90.00
#
_symmetry.space_group_name_H-M   'P 1'
#
loop_
_entity.id
_entity.type
_entity.pdbx_description
1 polymer ?
#
loop_
_entity_poly.entity_id
_entity_poly.type
_entity_poly.pdbx_seq_one_letter_code
_entity_poly.pdbx_strand_id
1 'polypeptide(L)'
;MEKLKTVKKECKIEFEEKKSKFIGYIKPVFTKEEAEDYIRYIKSIHTDATHNCSAYKINNNGLEFFKVDDDGEPSGTAGKPMGDIVNYMNVTNLVVIATRYFGGIKLGAGGLVRNYAKTAKLAITGAEIIDFVDKIDLIFEILYERLGEVEKIIKRL
;
A
#
# COMPACT_ATOMS: atom_id res chain seq x y z
N MET A 1 3.85 21.19 -11.32
CA MET A 1 3.99 20.24 -10.20
C MET A 1 3.72 18.85 -10.73
N GLU A 2 4.61 17.90 -10.48
CA GLU A 2 4.36 16.50 -10.81
C GLU A 2 3.17 16.01 -9.99
N LYS A 3 2.15 15.45 -10.66
CA LYS A 3 0.96 14.96 -9.97
C LYS A 3 1.35 13.73 -9.14
N LEU A 4 1.13 13.79 -7.83
CA LEU A 4 1.24 12.63 -6.97
C LEU A 4 0.22 11.57 -7.42
N LYS A 5 0.59 10.30 -7.27
CA LYS A 5 -0.30 9.18 -7.56
C LYS A 5 -0.47 8.31 -6.34
N THR A 6 -1.63 7.70 -6.21
CA THR A 6 -1.92 6.71 -5.17
C THR A 6 -2.66 5.52 -5.78
N VAL A 7 -3.05 4.56 -4.94
CA VAL A 7 -3.90 3.43 -5.33
C VAL A 7 -5.33 3.69 -4.90
N LYS A 8 -6.29 3.28 -5.73
CA LYS A 8 -7.71 3.62 -5.54
C LYS A 8 -8.38 2.80 -4.44
N LYS A 9 -7.99 1.54 -4.30
CA LYS A 9 -8.71 0.57 -3.46
C LYS A 9 -7.78 -0.44 -2.85
N GLU A 10 -8.25 -1.08 -1.79
CA GLU A 10 -7.63 -2.28 -1.26
C GLU A 10 -7.66 -3.41 -2.31
N CYS A 11 -6.59 -4.17 -2.41
CA CYS A 11 -6.48 -5.29 -3.33
C CYS A 11 -5.68 -6.44 -2.72
N LYS A 12 -6.05 -7.66 -3.12
CA LYS A 12 -5.36 -8.90 -2.79
C LYS A 12 -5.01 -9.64 -4.07
N ILE A 13 -3.77 -10.11 -4.17
CA ILE A 13 -3.30 -10.99 -5.23
C ILE A 13 -2.61 -12.21 -4.63
N GLU A 14 -2.55 -13.31 -5.37
CA GLU A 14 -1.77 -14.47 -4.97
C GLU A 14 -1.14 -15.16 -6.19
N PHE A 15 0.02 -15.78 -5.96
CA PHE A 15 0.67 -16.64 -6.93
C PHE A 15 1.63 -17.61 -6.23
N GLU A 16 2.11 -18.59 -6.98
CA GLU A 16 3.08 -19.56 -6.50
C GLU A 16 4.37 -19.50 -7.34
N GLU A 17 5.52 -19.67 -6.68
CA GLU A 17 6.82 -19.82 -7.32
C GLU A 17 7.61 -20.91 -6.59
N LYS A 18 8.02 -21.97 -7.31
CA LYS A 18 8.72 -23.13 -6.75
C LYS A 18 8.09 -23.62 -5.43
N LYS A 19 6.78 -23.89 -5.45
CA LYS A 19 5.97 -24.30 -4.29
C LYS A 19 5.82 -23.27 -3.18
N SER A 20 6.53 -22.14 -3.23
CA SER A 20 6.33 -21.06 -2.26
C SER A 20 5.11 -20.24 -2.68
N LYS A 21 4.13 -20.11 -1.80
CA LYS A 21 2.95 -19.27 -2.03
C LYS A 21 3.25 -17.84 -1.58
N PHE A 22 2.94 -16.88 -2.44
CA PHE A 22 3.00 -15.45 -2.14
C PHE A 22 1.59 -14.88 -2.20
N ILE A 23 1.22 -14.11 -1.17
CA ILE A 23 -0.03 -13.38 -1.10
C ILE A 23 0.32 -11.90 -0.91
N GLY A 24 -0.05 -11.08 -1.89
CA GLY A 24 0.16 -9.64 -1.85
C GLY A 24 -1.11 -8.93 -1.39
N TYR A 25 -0.99 -8.15 -0.33
CA TYR A 25 -2.02 -7.24 0.16
C TYR A 25 -1.58 -5.81 -0.09
N ILE A 26 -2.49 -4.96 -0.53
CA ILE A 26 -2.24 -3.53 -0.65
C ILE A 26 -3.47 -2.74 -0.23
N LYS A 27 -3.25 -1.62 0.45
CA LYS A 27 -4.32 -0.74 0.90
C LYS A 27 -3.88 0.72 0.79
N PRO A 28 -4.76 1.64 0.31
CA PRO A 28 -4.51 3.07 0.44
C PRO A 28 -4.57 3.47 1.93
N VAL A 29 -3.57 4.23 2.37
CA VAL A 29 -3.42 4.71 3.76
C VAL A 29 -2.83 6.11 3.77
N PHE A 30 -3.24 6.92 4.73
CA PHE A 30 -2.88 8.35 4.79
C PHE A 30 -2.11 8.72 6.05
N THR A 31 -1.95 7.78 6.98
CA THR A 31 -1.17 7.95 8.20
C THR A 31 -0.26 6.76 8.45
N LYS A 32 0.80 6.97 9.25
CA LYS A 32 1.71 5.88 9.64
C LYS A 32 0.97 4.85 10.48
N GLU A 33 0.08 5.33 11.33
CA GLU A 33 -0.74 4.53 12.23
C GLU A 33 -1.63 3.58 11.44
N GLU A 34 -2.33 4.07 10.40
CA GLU A 34 -3.13 3.24 9.50
C GLU A 34 -2.31 2.14 8.80
N ALA A 35 -1.11 2.48 8.33
CA ALA A 35 -0.22 1.51 7.69
C ALA A 35 0.22 0.41 8.67
N GLU A 36 0.66 0.80 9.86
CA GLU A 36 1.12 -0.12 10.90
C GLU A 36 -0.02 -0.96 11.49
N ASP A 37 -1.24 -0.41 11.60
CA ASP A 37 -2.46 -1.17 11.96
C ASP A 37 -2.79 -2.23 10.92
N TYR A 38 -2.72 -1.88 9.64
CA TYR A 38 -2.99 -2.85 8.57
C TYR A 38 -1.92 -3.94 8.51
N ILE A 39 -0.65 -3.61 8.72
CA ILE A 39 0.42 -4.62 8.85
C ILE A 39 0.14 -5.58 10.01
N ARG A 40 -0.24 -5.05 11.19
CA ARG A 40 -0.61 -5.89 12.35
C ARG A 40 -1.81 -6.78 12.04
N TYR A 41 -2.82 -6.25 11.36
CA TYR A 41 -3.99 -7.02 10.94
C TYR A 41 -3.62 -8.16 9.98
N ILE A 42 -2.81 -7.91 8.96
CA ILE A 42 -2.36 -8.96 8.04
C ILE A 42 -1.53 -10.02 8.78
N LYS A 43 -0.65 -9.62 9.70
CA LYS A 43 0.11 -10.56 10.54
C LYS A 43 -0.81 -11.41 11.44
N SER A 44 -1.92 -10.87 11.94
CA SER A 44 -2.84 -11.60 12.83
C SER A 44 -3.71 -12.63 12.10
N ILE A 45 -4.01 -12.42 10.81
CA ILE A 45 -4.72 -13.41 9.99
C ILE A 45 -3.77 -14.44 9.34
N HIS A 46 -2.45 -14.19 9.36
CA HIS A 46 -1.40 -15.05 8.80
C HIS A 46 -0.31 -15.37 9.81
N THR A 47 -0.71 -15.80 11.02
CA THR A 47 0.22 -16.12 12.11
C THR A 47 1.11 -17.33 11.83
N ASP A 48 0.71 -18.18 10.89
CA ASP A 48 1.41 -19.40 10.46
C ASP A 48 2.26 -19.19 9.20
N ALA A 49 2.26 -17.98 8.63
CA ALA A 49 3.10 -17.66 7.49
C ALA A 49 4.59 -17.68 7.87
N THR A 50 5.43 -17.98 6.89
CA THR A 50 6.88 -17.97 7.08
C THR A 50 7.37 -16.54 7.31
N HIS A 51 6.91 -15.60 6.49
CA HIS A 51 7.24 -14.17 6.57
C HIS A 51 6.07 -13.32 6.08
N ASN A 52 5.89 -12.15 6.68
CA ASN A 52 4.95 -11.08 6.34
C ASN A 52 5.74 -9.78 6.11
N CYS A 53 6.51 -9.75 5.04
CA CYS A 53 7.33 -8.59 4.67
C CYS A 53 6.44 -7.43 4.27
N SER A 54 6.87 -6.19 4.51
CA SER A 54 6.05 -5.02 4.19
C SER A 54 6.85 -3.84 3.63
N ALA A 55 6.15 -2.95 2.95
CA ALA A 55 6.63 -1.64 2.57
C ALA A 55 5.47 -0.64 2.59
N TYR A 56 5.69 0.58 3.07
CA TYR A 56 4.73 1.66 2.92
C TYR A 56 5.41 2.97 2.57
N LYS A 57 4.67 3.80 1.84
CA LYS A 57 5.04 5.17 1.53
C LYS A 57 3.84 6.05 1.78
N ILE A 58 4.00 7.05 2.63
CA ILE A 58 2.96 8.01 2.99
C ILE A 58 3.53 9.40 2.75
N ASN A 59 2.74 10.26 2.12
CA ASN A 59 2.98 11.67 1.99
C ASN A 59 1.85 12.40 2.72
N ASN A 60 2.20 13.06 3.82
CA ASN A 60 1.28 13.88 4.58
C ASN A 60 1.75 15.33 4.53
N ASN A 61 1.10 16.15 3.70
CA ASN A 61 1.41 17.59 3.54
C ASN A 61 2.90 17.86 3.24
N GLY A 62 3.52 17.04 2.38
CA GLY A 62 4.93 17.17 2.00
C GLY A 62 5.92 16.47 2.94
N LEU A 63 5.46 15.92 4.07
CA LEU A 63 6.27 15.03 4.90
C LEU A 63 6.14 13.60 4.40
N GLU A 64 7.25 13.04 3.93
CA GLU A 64 7.33 11.67 3.44
C GLU A 64 7.75 10.71 4.57
N PHE A 65 6.95 9.68 4.78
CA PHE A 65 7.28 8.53 5.61
C PHE A 65 7.41 7.30 4.73
N PHE A 66 8.62 6.74 4.68
CA PHE A 66 8.92 5.54 3.91
C PHE A 66 9.57 4.49 4.82
N LYS A 67 9.02 3.29 4.82
CA LYS A 67 9.55 2.17 5.62
C LYS A 67 9.38 0.86 4.86
N VAL A 68 10.38 0.00 5.01
CA VAL A 68 10.39 -1.36 4.51
C VAL A 68 10.79 -2.32 5.63
N ASP A 69 10.25 -3.53 5.60
CA ASP A 69 10.54 -4.59 6.58
C ASP A 69 10.63 -5.94 5.86
N ASP A 70 11.74 -6.65 6.07
CA ASP A 70 11.99 -7.98 5.52
C ASP A 70 11.36 -9.09 6.37
N ASP A 71 10.85 -8.81 7.57
CA ASP A 71 10.15 -9.76 8.47
C ASP A 71 10.88 -11.12 8.63
N GLY A 72 12.21 -11.08 8.76
CA GLY A 72 13.05 -12.28 8.95
C GLY A 72 13.54 -12.94 7.66
N GLU A 73 13.13 -12.47 6.47
CA GLU A 73 13.83 -12.81 5.23
C GLU A 73 15.28 -12.27 5.26
N PRO A 74 16.20 -12.83 4.45
CA PRO A 74 17.54 -12.28 4.31
C PRO A 74 17.50 -10.77 4.00
N SER A 75 18.33 -10.01 4.70
CA SER A 75 18.30 -8.54 4.64
C SER A 75 18.35 -8.01 3.20
N GLY A 76 17.42 -7.11 2.89
CA GLY A 76 17.31 -6.43 1.62
C GLY A 76 16.73 -7.30 0.49
N THR A 77 16.18 -8.48 0.79
CA THR A 77 15.64 -9.39 -0.23
C THR A 77 14.12 -9.37 -0.37
N ALA A 78 13.40 -8.68 0.51
CA ALA A 78 11.94 -8.66 0.51
C ALA A 78 11.35 -7.24 0.58
N GLY A 79 11.41 -6.61 1.75
CA GLY A 79 10.88 -5.26 1.99
C GLY A 79 11.47 -4.23 1.05
N LYS A 80 12.80 -4.22 0.89
CA LYS A 80 13.50 -3.28 0.01
C LYS A 80 13.04 -3.41 -1.46
N PRO A 81 13.05 -4.60 -2.10
CA PRO A 81 12.51 -4.77 -3.46
C PRO A 81 11.04 -4.32 -3.63
N MET A 82 10.19 -4.51 -2.62
CA MET A 82 8.82 -3.97 -2.66
C MET A 82 8.80 -2.45 -2.63
N GLY A 83 9.59 -1.84 -1.74
CA GLY A 83 9.76 -0.39 -1.67
C GLY A 83 10.34 0.22 -2.95
N ASP A 84 11.29 -0.46 -3.59
CA ASP A 84 11.85 -0.05 -4.88
C ASP A 84 10.77 0.01 -5.96
N ILE A 85 9.81 -0.92 -5.95
CA ILE A 85 8.66 -0.89 -6.87
C ILE A 85 7.70 0.25 -6.57
N VAL A 86 7.42 0.54 -5.30
CA VAL A 86 6.60 1.70 -4.89
C VAL A 86 7.20 3.00 -5.44
N ASN A 87 8.52 3.17 -5.29
CA ASN A 87 9.24 4.33 -5.82
C ASN A 87 9.29 4.34 -7.36
N TYR A 88 9.59 3.21 -8.00
CA TYR A 88 9.64 3.09 -9.46
C TYR A 88 8.30 3.41 -10.12
N MET A 89 7.18 2.97 -9.51
CA MET A 89 5.84 3.26 -10.01
C MET A 89 5.34 4.67 -9.64
N ASN A 90 6.15 5.44 -8.90
CA ASN A 90 5.86 6.80 -8.44
C ASN A 90 4.49 6.93 -7.75
N VAL A 91 4.20 6.02 -6.81
CA VAL A 91 2.96 5.99 -6.04
C VAL A 91 3.23 6.21 -4.55
N THR A 92 2.30 6.87 -3.87
CA THR A 92 2.35 7.19 -2.43
C THR A 92 1.00 6.89 -1.76
N ASN A 93 0.91 7.11 -0.45
CA ASN A 93 -0.27 6.90 0.39
C ASN A 93 -0.80 5.48 0.29
N LEU A 94 0.10 4.52 0.47
CA LEU A 94 -0.20 3.10 0.41
C LEU A 94 0.70 2.29 1.33
N VAL A 95 0.19 1.14 1.73
CA VAL A 95 0.91 0.06 2.39
C VAL A 95 0.76 -1.21 1.55
N VAL A 96 1.86 -1.94 1.35
CA VAL A 96 1.90 -3.25 0.70
C VAL A 96 2.55 -4.27 1.62
N ILE A 97 1.94 -5.45 1.72
CA ILE A 97 2.42 -6.59 2.51
C ILE A 97 2.49 -7.80 1.60
N ALA A 98 3.60 -8.54 1.68
CA ALA A 98 3.78 -9.82 1.04
C ALA A 98 3.86 -10.92 2.10
N THR A 99 2.79 -11.69 2.23
CA THR A 99 2.76 -12.89 3.05
C THR A 99 3.30 -14.07 2.24
N ARG A 100 4.32 -14.73 2.77
CA ARG A 100 4.97 -15.87 2.13
C ARG A 100 4.81 -17.14 2.97
N TYR A 101 4.40 -18.21 2.31
CA TYR A 101 4.45 -19.58 2.83
C TYR A 101 5.55 -20.36 2.10
N PHE A 102 6.55 -20.86 2.83
CA PHE A 102 7.68 -21.59 2.25
C PHE A 102 7.25 -22.97 1.73
N GLY A 103 7.59 -23.24 0.46
CA GLY A 103 7.20 -24.48 -0.23
C GLY A 103 8.18 -25.65 -0.16
N GLY A 104 9.20 -25.59 0.69
CA GLY A 104 10.25 -26.61 0.76
C GLY A 104 11.40 -26.45 -0.26
N ILE A 105 11.27 -25.56 -1.25
CA ILE A 105 12.31 -25.30 -2.26
C ILE A 105 12.85 -23.88 -2.10
N LYS A 106 14.17 -23.75 -1.88
CA LYS A 106 14.83 -22.44 -1.74
C LYS A 106 14.80 -21.68 -3.06
N LEU A 107 14.42 -20.39 -2.99
CA LEU A 107 14.41 -19.47 -4.15
C LEU A 107 15.80 -18.86 -4.41
N GLY A 108 16.66 -18.79 -3.38
CA GLY A 108 17.90 -18.02 -3.39
C GLY A 108 17.64 -16.50 -3.33
N ALA A 109 18.65 -15.70 -2.99
CA ALA A 109 18.50 -14.25 -2.78
C ALA A 109 17.90 -13.53 -4.00
N GLY A 110 18.41 -13.81 -5.21
CA GLY A 110 17.86 -13.23 -6.44
C GLY A 110 16.43 -13.69 -6.75
N GLY A 111 16.05 -14.89 -6.33
CA GLY A 111 14.68 -15.38 -6.45
C GLY A 111 13.72 -14.66 -5.50
N LEU A 112 14.14 -14.40 -4.26
CA LEU A 112 13.37 -13.62 -3.28
C LEU A 112 13.13 -12.21 -3.81
N VAL A 113 14.21 -11.50 -4.17
CA VAL A 113 14.15 -10.13 -4.70
C VAL A 113 13.14 -10.03 -5.84
N ARG A 114 13.20 -10.93 -6.82
CA ARG A 114 12.28 -10.92 -7.96
C ARG A 114 10.82 -11.16 -7.56
N ASN A 115 10.55 -12.10 -6.66
CA ASN A 115 9.18 -12.45 -6.30
C ASN A 115 8.53 -11.44 -5.36
N TYR A 116 9.28 -10.83 -4.43
CA TYR A 116 8.76 -9.73 -3.61
C TYR A 116 8.49 -8.48 -4.46
N ALA A 117 9.40 -8.11 -5.36
CA ALA A 117 9.15 -7.02 -6.32
C ALA A 117 7.92 -7.32 -7.21
N LYS A 118 7.80 -8.55 -7.72
CA LYS A 118 6.64 -9.00 -8.49
C LYS A 118 5.34 -8.88 -7.68
N THR A 119 5.36 -9.26 -6.40
CA THR A 119 4.21 -9.16 -5.49
C THR A 119 3.72 -7.72 -5.38
N ALA A 120 4.64 -6.78 -5.09
CA ALA A 120 4.28 -5.36 -5.00
C ALA A 120 3.74 -4.81 -6.33
N LYS A 121 4.39 -5.14 -7.45
CA LYS A 121 3.97 -4.66 -8.79
C LYS A 121 2.56 -5.11 -9.15
N LEU A 122 2.25 -6.40 -8.91
CA LEU A 122 0.94 -6.97 -9.17
C LEU A 122 -0.13 -6.36 -8.25
N ALA A 123 0.18 -6.20 -6.97
CA ALA A 123 -0.74 -5.60 -6.01
C ALA A 123 -1.07 -4.14 -6.37
N ILE A 124 -0.05 -3.31 -6.63
CA ILE A 124 -0.23 -1.90 -7.03
C ILE A 124 -1.07 -1.79 -8.31
N THR A 125 -0.80 -2.64 -9.30
CA THR A 125 -1.54 -2.64 -10.56
C THR A 125 -2.99 -3.06 -10.35
N GLY A 126 -3.24 -4.11 -9.55
CA GLY A 126 -4.59 -4.57 -9.21
C GLY A 126 -5.41 -3.57 -8.39
N ALA A 127 -4.73 -2.72 -7.61
CA ALA A 127 -5.33 -1.67 -6.81
C ALA A 127 -5.72 -0.42 -7.60
N GLU A 128 -5.38 -0.35 -8.89
CA GLU A 128 -5.64 0.77 -9.82
C GLU A 128 -4.95 2.07 -9.39
N ILE A 129 -4.00 2.56 -10.20
CA ILE A 129 -3.30 3.82 -9.92
C ILE A 129 -4.18 4.99 -10.35
N ILE A 130 -4.34 5.95 -9.44
CA ILE A 130 -5.09 7.19 -9.66
C ILE A 130 -4.25 8.42 -9.30
N ASP A 131 -4.62 9.57 -9.85
CA ASP A 131 -4.08 10.85 -9.41
C ASP A 131 -4.49 11.11 -7.96
N PHE A 132 -3.51 11.46 -7.11
CA PHE A 132 -3.74 11.92 -5.76
C PHE A 132 -3.89 13.44 -5.77
N VAL A 133 -5.02 13.91 -5.24
CA VAL A 133 -5.33 15.33 -5.10
C VAL A 133 -5.60 15.60 -3.63
N ASP A 134 -4.80 16.48 -3.04
CA ASP A 134 -5.02 16.94 -1.67
C ASP A 134 -6.42 17.56 -1.55
N LYS A 135 -7.17 17.10 -0.56
CA LYS A 135 -8.46 17.68 -0.21
C LYS A 135 -8.28 18.58 0.98
N ILE A 136 -9.04 19.68 0.97
CA ILE A 136 -9.19 20.53 2.14
C ILE A 136 -10.60 20.35 2.67
N ASP A 137 -10.71 20.17 3.99
CA ASP A 137 -12.00 20.25 4.66
C ASP A 137 -12.36 21.73 4.80
N LEU A 138 -13.53 22.11 4.28
CA LEU A 138 -14.06 23.46 4.39
C LEU A 138 -15.22 23.44 5.38
N ILE A 139 -15.07 24.21 6.45
CA ILE A 139 -16.14 24.48 7.41
C ILE A 139 -16.59 25.92 7.17
N PHE A 140 -17.88 26.12 6.96
CA PHE A 140 -18.48 27.44 6.79
C PHE A 140 -19.78 27.51 7.60
N GLU A 141 -19.99 28.67 8.22
CA GLU A 141 -21.25 29.00 8.89
C GLU A 141 -22.17 29.70 7.89
N ILE A 142 -23.41 29.23 7.82
CA ILE A 142 -24.43 29.85 6.98
C ILE A 142 -25.64 30.22 7.83
N LEU A 143 -26.30 31.31 7.45
CA LEU A 143 -27.64 31.62 7.92
C LEU A 143 -28.59 30.51 7.49
N TYR A 144 -29.49 30.11 8.41
CA TYR A 144 -30.39 28.98 8.19
C TYR A 144 -31.27 29.18 6.93
N GLU A 145 -31.67 30.41 6.65
CA GLU A 145 -32.46 30.79 5.48
C GLU A 145 -31.77 30.46 4.16
N ARG A 146 -30.43 30.36 4.15
CA ARG A 146 -29.62 30.07 2.96
C ARG A 146 -29.30 28.59 2.78
N LEU A 147 -29.73 27.72 3.68
CA LEU A 147 -29.43 26.29 3.63
C LEU A 147 -29.84 25.67 2.29
N GLY A 148 -31.05 25.97 1.80
CA GLY A 148 -31.55 25.42 0.54
C GLY A 148 -30.80 25.91 -0.71
N GLU A 149 -30.20 27.10 -0.67
CA GLU A 149 -29.33 27.60 -1.75
C GLU A 149 -28.00 26.86 -1.76
N VAL A 150 -27.39 26.69 -0.59
CA VAL A 150 -26.09 26.05 -0.42
C VAL A 150 -26.14 24.57 -0.79
N GLU A 151 -27.17 23.85 -0.37
CA GLU A 151 -27.36 22.43 -0.76
C GLU A 151 -27.45 22.26 -2.28
N LYS A 152 -28.11 23.19 -2.98
CA LYS A 152 -28.22 23.16 -4.45
C LYS A 152 -26.87 23.40 -5.13
N ILE A 153 -26.03 24.27 -4.56
CA ILE A 153 -24.68 24.53 -5.08
C ILE A 153 -23.80 23.30 -4.85
N ILE A 154 -23.81 22.73 -3.65
CA ILE A 154 -23.00 21.55 -3.31
C ILE A 154 -23.36 20.35 -4.19
N LYS A 155 -24.64 20.10 -4.46
CA LYS A 155 -25.08 18.98 -5.33
C LYS A 155 -24.67 19.13 -6.81
N ARG A 156 -24.24 20.32 -7.23
CA ARG A 156 -23.81 20.61 -8.61
C ARG A 156 -22.28 20.57 -8.78
N LEU A 157 -21.54 20.50 -7.67
CA LEU A 157 -20.09 20.32 -7.64
C LEU A 157 -19.76 18.83 -7.64
#